data_AF-A0A5C7A3L8-F1
#
_entry.id   AF-A0A5C7A3L8-F1
#
_cell.length_a   1.000
_cell.length_b   1.000
_cell.length_c   1.000
_cell.angle_alpha   90.00
_cell.angle_beta   90.00
_cell.angle_gamma   90.00
#
_symmetry.space_group_name_H-M   'P 1'
#
loop_
_entity.id
_entity.type
_entity.pdbx_description
1 polymer ?
#
loop_
_entity_poly.entity_id
_entity_poly.type
_entity_poly.pdbx_seq_one_letter_code
_entity_poly.pdbx_strand_id
1 'polypeptide(L)'
;MAATDDSSHNSSLINLGQYGQTLEGYKDAVNHSILAIAPESWQPLLTSILPTHWQEWLLPLMGAPFFLLFLAEWFYQSKRGRGAAFSWKRAMTNFSLGGSYLSFELVIQALIVLPICLWLYQYSLFTIDVTWLTAIPIFIAVEFCYYWFHRSSHWVNWFWSAHVLHHSDDQMNLSTAMRQSLLYSLTGWWLFFVPLRLCYLACIRFGCSSFTPLI
;
A
#
# COMPACT_ATOMS: atom_id res chain seq x y z
N MET A 1 31.54 19.79 -49.49
CA MET A 1 30.33 20.41 -48.92
C MET A 1 29.24 19.36 -48.87
N ALA A 2 29.17 18.62 -47.76
CA ALA A 2 28.05 17.77 -47.37
C ALA A 2 28.24 17.49 -45.88
N ALA A 3 27.60 18.32 -45.05
CA ALA A 3 27.46 18.06 -43.63
C ALA A 3 26.34 17.03 -43.49
N THR A 4 26.69 15.80 -43.14
CA THR A 4 25.70 14.85 -42.62
C THR A 4 25.60 15.10 -41.12
N ASP A 5 24.50 15.75 -40.78
CA ASP A 5 23.95 15.97 -39.45
C ASP A 5 23.83 14.62 -38.73
N ASP A 6 24.81 14.30 -37.87
CA ASP A 6 24.70 13.17 -36.95
C ASP A 6 23.86 13.65 -35.78
N SER A 7 22.54 13.56 -35.98
CA SER A 7 21.54 13.76 -34.97
C SER A 7 21.90 12.89 -33.78
N SER A 8 22.45 13.52 -32.74
CA SER A 8 22.65 12.94 -31.43
C SER A 8 21.28 12.48 -30.92
N HIS A 9 20.96 11.22 -31.18
CA HIS A 9 19.93 10.48 -30.47
C HIS A 9 20.37 10.40 -29.02
N ASN A 10 20.15 11.49 -28.30
CA ASN A 10 20.23 11.58 -26.87
C ASN A 10 19.13 10.66 -26.35
N SER A 11 19.45 9.39 -26.17
CA SER A 11 18.63 8.44 -25.43
C SER A 11 18.63 8.91 -23.97
N SER A 12 17.84 9.94 -23.71
CA SER A 12 17.54 10.54 -22.42
C SER A 12 16.70 9.56 -21.61
N LEU A 13 17.30 8.41 -21.29
CA LEU A 13 16.76 7.54 -20.27
C LEU A 13 16.86 8.31 -18.95
N ILE A 14 15.76 8.95 -18.60
CA ILE A 14 15.55 9.63 -17.33
C ILE A 14 15.96 8.64 -16.23
N ASN A 15 16.97 9.01 -15.44
CA ASN A 15 17.37 8.16 -14.33
C ASN A 15 16.32 8.26 -13.22
N LEU A 16 16.30 7.29 -12.30
CA LEU A 16 15.24 7.18 -11.30
C LEU A 16 15.23 8.35 -10.30
N GLY A 17 16.38 8.99 -10.08
CA GLY A 17 16.45 10.22 -9.28
C GLY A 17 15.70 11.38 -9.93
N GLN A 18 15.84 11.53 -11.26
CA GLN A 18 15.08 12.51 -12.05
C GLN A 18 13.58 12.16 -12.07
N TYR A 19 13.22 10.87 -12.09
CA TYR A 19 11.82 10.46 -12.00
C TYR A 19 11.18 10.81 -10.65
N GLY A 20 11.90 10.57 -9.54
CA GLY A 20 11.45 10.97 -8.20
C GLY A 20 11.23 12.48 -8.08
N GLN A 21 12.13 13.29 -8.63
CA GLN A 21 11.96 14.75 -8.69
C GLN A 21 10.75 15.16 -9.56
N THR A 22 10.50 14.43 -10.64
CA THR A 22 9.35 14.69 -11.52
C THR A 22 8.04 14.40 -10.80
N LEU A 23 7.94 13.29 -10.07
CA LEU A 23 6.76 12.95 -9.27
C LEU A 23 6.52 13.95 -8.14
N GLU A 24 7.58 14.44 -7.51
CA GLU A 24 7.49 15.49 -6.49
C GLU A 24 6.94 16.79 -7.10
N GLY A 25 7.40 17.16 -8.30
CA GLY A 25 6.86 18.30 -9.05
C GLY A 25 5.38 18.14 -9.45
N TYR A 26 4.96 16.94 -9.85
CA TYR A 26 3.53 16.66 -10.09
C TYR A 26 2.70 16.78 -8.81
N LYS A 27 3.20 16.25 -7.69
CA LYS A 27 2.57 16.38 -6.38
C LYS A 27 2.42 17.85 -5.99
N ASP A 28 3.45 18.66 -6.15
CA ASP A 28 3.39 20.10 -5.86
C ASP A 28 2.37 20.82 -6.74
N ALA A 29 2.34 20.52 -8.04
CA ALA A 29 1.38 21.11 -8.97
C ALA A 29 -0.08 20.76 -8.61
N VAL A 30 -0.35 19.51 -8.21
CA VAL A 30 -1.66 19.06 -7.75
C VAL A 30 -2.05 19.75 -6.44
N ASN A 31 -1.15 19.79 -5.45
CA ASN A 31 -1.39 20.48 -4.18
C ASN A 31 -1.71 21.96 -4.40
N HIS A 32 -0.94 22.64 -5.26
CA HIS A 32 -1.20 24.03 -5.62
C HIS A 32 -2.57 24.22 -6.31
N SER A 33 -2.92 23.32 -7.22
CA SER A 33 -4.21 23.37 -7.92
C SER A 33 -5.39 23.20 -6.97
N ILE A 34 -5.27 22.30 -5.98
CA ILE A 34 -6.30 22.09 -4.95
C ILE A 34 -6.44 23.34 -4.07
N LEU A 35 -5.33 23.92 -3.61
CA LEU A 35 -5.37 25.12 -2.77
C LEU A 35 -5.92 26.34 -3.52
N ALA A 36 -5.65 26.45 -4.82
CA ALA A 36 -6.11 27.55 -5.66
C ALA A 36 -7.64 27.57 -5.87
N ILE A 37 -8.29 26.41 -5.86
CA ILE A 37 -9.76 26.31 -6.00
C ILE A 37 -10.48 26.27 -4.65
N ALA A 38 -9.75 26.09 -3.55
CA ALA A 38 -10.32 26.00 -2.22
C ALA A 38 -10.60 27.38 -1.61
N PRO A 39 -11.68 27.56 -0.83
CA PRO A 39 -11.91 28.79 -0.09
C PRO A 39 -10.76 29.06 0.90
N GLU A 40 -10.39 30.32 1.10
CA GLU A 40 -9.27 30.72 1.97
C GLU A 40 -9.38 30.15 3.40
N SER A 41 -10.60 30.06 3.93
CA SER A 41 -10.84 29.49 5.26
C SER A 41 -10.47 28.00 5.39
N TRP A 42 -10.41 27.27 4.28
CA TRP A 42 -10.06 25.85 4.24
C TRP A 42 -8.57 25.63 3.96
N GLN A 43 -7.84 26.60 3.43
CA GLN A 43 -6.44 26.44 3.04
C GLN A 43 -5.52 25.97 4.19
N PRO A 44 -5.63 26.49 5.44
CA PRO A 44 -4.80 25.98 6.54
C PRO A 44 -5.04 24.50 6.85
N LEU A 45 -6.30 24.05 6.76
CA LEU A 45 -6.67 22.64 6.93
C LEU A 45 -6.16 21.80 5.75
N LEU A 46 -6.32 22.28 4.52
CA LEU A 46 -5.88 21.53 3.33
C LEU A 46 -4.36 21.37 3.31
N THR A 47 -3.60 22.41 3.62
CA THR A 47 -2.14 22.34 3.71
C THR A 47 -1.67 21.38 4.79
N SER A 48 -2.45 21.16 5.86
CA SER A 48 -2.08 20.19 6.90
C SER A 48 -2.39 18.73 6.56
N ILE A 49 -3.27 18.47 5.58
CA ILE A 49 -3.65 17.11 5.17
C ILE A 49 -3.11 16.72 3.80
N LEU A 50 -2.70 17.68 2.97
CA LEU A 50 -2.18 17.41 1.64
C LEU A 50 -0.82 16.69 1.75
N PRO A 51 -0.58 15.66 0.91
CA PRO A 51 0.66 14.91 0.86
C PRO A 51 1.92 15.76 0.86
N THR A 52 2.84 15.48 1.78
CA THR A 52 4.16 16.15 1.78
C THR A 52 5.10 15.54 0.77
N HIS A 53 5.00 14.23 0.57
CA HIS A 53 5.75 13.45 -0.41
C HIS A 53 4.81 12.81 -1.42
N TRP A 54 5.25 12.63 -2.68
CA TRP A 54 4.40 12.04 -3.71
C TRP A 54 3.90 10.62 -3.37
N GLN A 55 4.67 9.87 -2.57
CA GLN A 55 4.33 8.51 -2.15
C GLN A 55 3.08 8.47 -1.26
N GLU A 56 2.80 9.53 -0.52
CA GLU A 56 1.60 9.60 0.32
C GLU A 56 0.32 9.61 -0.53
N TRP A 57 0.42 9.97 -1.83
CA TRP A 57 -0.68 9.79 -2.77
C TRP A 57 -0.98 8.34 -3.11
N LEU A 58 -0.08 7.38 -2.87
CA LEU A 58 -0.32 5.96 -3.19
C LEU A 58 -1.57 5.42 -2.48
N LEU A 59 -1.75 5.78 -1.19
CA LEU A 59 -2.89 5.33 -0.41
C LEU A 59 -4.23 5.83 -0.96
N PRO A 60 -4.46 7.14 -1.19
CA PRO A 60 -5.70 7.61 -1.82
C PRO A 60 -5.83 7.15 -3.27
N LEU A 61 -4.74 7.02 -4.03
CA LEU A 61 -4.79 6.48 -5.41
C LEU A 61 -5.23 5.02 -5.45
N MET A 62 -4.92 4.22 -4.42
CA MET A 62 -5.39 2.83 -4.31
C MET A 62 -6.78 2.74 -3.66
N GLY A 63 -7.05 3.55 -2.65
CA GLY A 63 -8.31 3.53 -1.90
C GLY A 63 -9.49 4.13 -2.67
N ALA A 64 -9.30 5.24 -3.38
CA ALA A 64 -10.38 5.92 -4.10
C ALA A 64 -11.03 5.03 -5.18
N PRO A 65 -10.28 4.30 -6.04
CA PRO A 65 -10.88 3.36 -6.98
C PRO A 65 -11.72 2.28 -6.29
N PHE A 66 -11.27 1.75 -5.15
CA PHE A 66 -12.03 0.75 -4.39
C PHE A 66 -13.38 1.32 -3.93
N PHE A 67 -13.41 2.52 -3.33
CA PHE A 67 -14.66 3.13 -2.88
C PHE A 67 -15.57 3.53 -4.04
N LEU A 68 -15.02 4.01 -5.17
CA LEU A 68 -15.80 4.31 -6.37
C LEU A 68 -16.45 3.05 -6.94
N LEU A 69 -15.71 1.94 -7.03
CA LEU A 69 -16.25 0.66 -7.48
C LEU A 69 -17.31 0.12 -6.52
N PHE A 70 -17.09 0.26 -5.20
CA PHE A 70 -18.04 -0.14 -4.18
C PHE A 70 -19.37 0.64 -4.30
N LEU A 71 -19.31 1.96 -4.51
CA LEU A 71 -20.48 2.79 -4.75
C LEU A 71 -21.16 2.46 -6.08
N ALA A 72 -20.38 2.16 -7.13
CA ALA A 72 -20.91 1.74 -8.41
C ALA A 72 -21.65 0.40 -8.31
N GLU A 73 -21.11 -0.58 -7.58
CA GLU A 73 -21.77 -1.86 -7.32
C GLU A 73 -23.07 -1.65 -6.54
N TRP A 74 -23.03 -0.85 -5.47
CA TRP A 74 -24.23 -0.52 -4.69
C TRP A 74 -25.33 0.08 -5.58
N PHE A 75 -24.98 1.08 -6.39
CA PHE A 75 -25.92 1.76 -7.28
C PHE A 75 -26.49 0.80 -8.33
N TYR A 76 -25.63 -0.03 -8.93
CA TYR A 76 -26.02 -1.03 -9.92
C TYR A 76 -27.00 -2.05 -9.34
N GLN A 77 -26.71 -2.61 -8.16
CA GLN A 77 -27.55 -3.61 -7.51
C GLN A 77 -28.88 -3.01 -7.01
N SER A 78 -28.86 -1.76 -6.55
CA SER A 78 -30.06 -1.01 -6.16
C SER A 78 -31.01 -0.80 -7.34
N LYS A 79 -30.48 -0.41 -8.51
CA LYS A 79 -31.28 -0.27 -9.74
C LYS A 79 -31.87 -1.58 -10.25
N ARG A 80 -31.22 -2.71 -9.99
CA ARG A 80 -31.69 -4.06 -10.39
C ARG A 80 -32.71 -4.65 -9.41
N GLY A 81 -33.08 -3.94 -8.34
CA GLY A 81 -33.94 -4.49 -7.28
C GLY A 81 -33.27 -5.60 -6.47
N ARG A 82 -31.94 -5.75 -6.58
CA ARG A 82 -31.14 -6.78 -5.90
C ARG A 82 -30.55 -6.26 -4.59
N GLY A 83 -31.32 -5.46 -3.85
CA GLY A 83 -30.88 -4.88 -2.56
C GLY A 83 -30.48 -5.93 -1.53
N ALA A 84 -30.98 -7.16 -1.63
CA ALA A 84 -30.54 -8.27 -0.78
C ALA A 84 -29.07 -8.68 -1.03
N ALA A 85 -28.60 -8.62 -2.29
CA ALA A 85 -27.21 -8.92 -2.64
C ALA A 85 -26.23 -7.85 -2.12
N PHE A 86 -26.72 -6.63 -1.88
CA PHE A 86 -25.96 -5.52 -1.31
C PHE A 86 -26.67 -4.98 -0.06
N SER A 87 -26.45 -5.65 1.07
CA SER A 87 -27.00 -5.22 2.36
C SER A 87 -26.06 -4.24 3.05
N TRP A 88 -26.56 -3.03 3.36
CA TRP A 88 -25.83 -2.03 4.13
C TRP A 88 -25.38 -2.53 5.51
N LYS A 89 -26.18 -3.37 6.17
CA LYS A 89 -25.81 -3.98 7.46
C LYS A 89 -24.58 -4.88 7.32
N ARG A 90 -24.50 -5.64 6.22
CA ARG A 90 -23.36 -6.50 5.91
C ARG A 90 -22.13 -5.67 5.53
N ALA A 91 -22.30 -4.65 4.70
CA ALA A 91 -21.22 -3.73 4.37
C ALA A 91 -20.63 -3.10 5.64
N MET A 92 -21.47 -2.58 6.54
CA MET A 92 -21.00 -2.01 7.81
C MET A 92 -20.29 -3.05 8.67
N THR A 93 -20.79 -4.28 8.74
CA THR A 93 -20.13 -5.39 9.46
C THR A 93 -18.74 -5.66 8.89
N ASN A 94 -18.62 -5.75 7.56
CA ASN A 94 -17.33 -5.98 6.90
C ASN A 94 -16.36 -4.81 7.11
N PHE A 95 -16.82 -3.56 7.01
CA PHE A 95 -15.98 -2.39 7.31
C PHE A 95 -15.59 -2.32 8.79
N SER A 96 -16.47 -2.68 9.73
CA SER A 96 -16.13 -2.73 11.16
C SER A 96 -15.09 -3.82 11.45
N LEU A 97 -15.19 -4.98 10.80
CA LEU A 97 -14.18 -6.03 10.89
C LEU A 97 -12.83 -5.58 10.33
N GLY A 98 -12.82 -4.99 9.13
CA GLY A 98 -11.62 -4.44 8.50
C GLY A 98 -10.99 -3.32 9.31
N GLY A 99 -11.80 -2.42 9.87
CA GLY A 99 -11.35 -1.35 10.77
C GLY A 99 -10.75 -1.91 12.05
N SER A 100 -11.38 -2.93 12.66
CA SER A 100 -10.87 -3.60 13.85
C SER A 100 -9.52 -4.28 13.58
N TYR A 101 -9.41 -4.97 12.44
CA TYR A 101 -8.15 -5.54 11.98
C TYR A 101 -7.08 -4.46 11.79
N LEU A 102 -7.37 -3.38 11.05
CA LEU A 102 -6.42 -2.31 10.80
C LEU A 102 -5.94 -1.65 12.10
N SER A 103 -6.86 -1.33 13.02
CA SER A 103 -6.50 -0.73 14.30
C SER A 103 -5.57 -1.62 15.13
N PHE A 104 -5.87 -2.93 15.17
CA PHE A 104 -5.07 -3.86 15.94
C PHE A 104 -3.73 -4.16 15.26
N GLU A 105 -3.72 -4.25 13.92
CA GLU A 105 -2.52 -4.40 13.11
C GLU A 105 -1.57 -3.23 13.33
N LEU A 106 -2.07 -1.98 13.35
CA LEU A 106 -1.23 -0.81 13.63
C LEU A 106 -0.55 -0.90 15.01
N VAL A 107 -1.27 -1.36 16.03
CA VAL A 107 -0.71 -1.54 17.39
C VAL A 107 0.36 -2.62 17.39
N ILE A 108 0.09 -3.79 16.82
CA ILE A 108 1.05 -4.90 16.75
C ILE A 108 2.27 -4.52 15.90
N GLN A 109 2.06 -3.81 14.78
CA GLN A 109 3.13 -3.31 13.93
C GLN A 109 4.03 -2.34 14.69
N ALA A 110 3.45 -1.36 15.40
CA ALA A 110 4.22 -0.37 16.14
C ALA A 110 4.98 -0.96 17.33
N LEU A 111 4.35 -1.86 18.11
CA LEU A 111 4.92 -2.35 19.37
C LEU A 111 5.79 -3.61 19.24
N ILE A 112 5.55 -4.43 18.22
CA ILE A 112 6.20 -5.74 18.08
C ILE A 112 6.98 -5.82 16.76
N VAL A 113 6.29 -5.68 15.63
CA VAL A 113 6.91 -5.98 14.33
C VAL A 113 7.98 -4.97 13.96
N LEU A 114 7.72 -3.67 14.14
CA LEU A 114 8.65 -2.61 13.81
C LEU A 114 9.93 -2.69 14.65
N PRO A 115 9.90 -2.79 16.00
CA PRO A 115 11.10 -2.99 16.80
C PRO A 115 11.91 -4.22 16.38
N ILE A 116 11.24 -5.35 16.14
CA ILE A 116 11.90 -6.57 15.66
C ILE A 116 12.54 -6.35 14.29
N CYS A 117 11.85 -5.68 13.36
CA CYS A 117 12.39 -5.39 12.02
C CYS A 117 13.59 -4.44 12.09
N LEU A 118 13.55 -3.42 12.95
CA LEU A 118 14.68 -2.51 13.18
C LEU A 118 15.87 -3.25 13.79
N TRP A 119 15.62 -4.18 14.72
CA TRP A 119 16.68 -5.04 15.27
C TRP A 119 17.24 -6.00 14.21
N LEU A 120 16.38 -6.64 13.40
CA LEU A 120 16.80 -7.54 12.33
C LEU A 120 17.58 -6.82 11.22
N TYR A 121 17.40 -5.50 11.08
CA TYR A 121 18.07 -4.69 10.07
C TYR A 121 19.59 -4.77 10.14
N GLN A 122 20.17 -4.89 11.34
CA GLN A 122 21.61 -5.03 11.50
C GLN A 122 22.17 -6.34 10.90
N TYR A 123 21.30 -7.30 10.58
CA TYR A 123 21.64 -8.56 9.94
C TYR A 123 21.23 -8.62 8.46
N SER A 124 20.82 -7.49 7.87
CA SER A 124 20.47 -7.47 6.44
C SER A 124 21.69 -7.83 5.58
N LEU A 125 21.46 -8.69 4.58
CA LEU A 125 22.51 -9.17 3.68
C LEU A 125 22.77 -8.20 2.53
N PHE A 126 21.71 -7.55 2.05
CA PHE A 126 21.76 -6.62 0.93
C PHE A 126 20.88 -5.40 1.18
N THR A 127 21.36 -4.25 0.72
CA THR A 127 20.57 -3.02 0.60
C THR A 127 20.20 -2.85 -0.86
N ILE A 128 18.90 -2.92 -1.18
CA ILE A 128 18.41 -2.80 -2.56
C ILE A 128 17.60 -1.52 -2.69
N ASP A 129 18.13 -0.53 -3.41
CA ASP A 129 17.35 0.68 -3.70
C ASP A 129 16.09 0.33 -4.51
N VAL A 130 14.95 0.91 -4.12
CA VAL A 130 13.68 0.72 -4.82
C VAL A 130 13.69 1.55 -6.09
N THR A 131 13.73 0.86 -7.22
CA THR A 131 13.77 1.39 -8.57
C THR A 131 12.75 0.67 -9.44
N TRP A 132 12.40 1.19 -10.62
CA TRP A 132 11.52 0.45 -11.54
C TRP A 132 12.04 -0.95 -11.88
N LEU A 133 13.35 -1.14 -11.96
CA LEU A 133 13.97 -2.44 -12.25
C LEU A 133 13.97 -3.38 -11.04
N THR A 134 14.19 -2.87 -9.84
CA THR A 134 14.17 -3.67 -8.60
C THR A 134 12.75 -3.88 -8.07
N ALA A 135 11.77 -3.05 -8.46
CA ALA A 135 10.37 -3.17 -8.08
C ALA A 135 9.76 -4.49 -8.57
N ILE A 136 10.11 -4.94 -9.79
CA ILE A 136 9.59 -6.20 -10.36
C ILE A 136 10.01 -7.43 -9.52
N PRO A 137 11.31 -7.68 -9.28
CA PRO A 137 11.71 -8.82 -8.45
C PRO A 137 11.25 -8.67 -6.99
N ILE A 138 11.19 -7.46 -6.43
CA ILE A 138 10.62 -7.22 -5.09
C ILE A 138 9.15 -7.61 -5.07
N PHE A 139 8.37 -7.19 -6.06
CA PHE A 139 6.96 -7.54 -6.20
C PHE A 139 6.77 -9.06 -6.24
N ILE A 140 7.51 -9.76 -7.11
CA ILE A 140 7.45 -11.23 -7.22
C ILE A 140 7.78 -11.89 -5.88
N ALA A 141 8.79 -11.39 -5.18
CA ALA A 141 9.22 -11.96 -3.90
C ALA A 141 8.19 -11.74 -2.79
N VAL A 142 7.55 -10.56 -2.75
CA VAL A 142 6.41 -10.25 -1.86
C VAL A 142 5.23 -11.18 -2.15
N GLU A 143 4.85 -11.33 -3.41
CA GLU A 143 3.77 -12.22 -3.84
C GLU A 143 4.06 -13.68 -3.49
N PHE A 144 5.32 -14.12 -3.62
CA PHE A 144 5.74 -15.46 -3.20
C PHE A 144 5.56 -15.67 -1.69
N CYS A 145 5.99 -14.73 -0.85
CA CYS A 145 5.76 -14.79 0.60
C CYS A 145 4.26 -14.80 0.95
N TYR A 146 3.48 -13.95 0.27
CA TYR A 146 2.04 -13.89 0.45
C TYR A 146 1.36 -15.20 0.05
N TYR A 147 1.77 -15.82 -1.06
CA TYR A 147 1.27 -17.12 -1.50
C TYR A 147 1.45 -18.18 -0.41
N TRP A 148 2.64 -18.29 0.18
CA TRP A 148 2.89 -19.29 1.23
C TRP A 148 2.11 -19.00 2.51
N PHE A 149 1.97 -17.74 2.89
CA PHE A 149 1.11 -17.34 4.00
C PHE A 149 -0.36 -17.73 3.74
N HIS A 150 -0.89 -17.40 2.56
CA HIS A 150 -2.26 -17.71 2.19
C HIS A 150 -2.48 -19.22 2.11
N ARG A 151 -1.56 -19.98 1.49
CA ARG A 151 -1.62 -21.44 1.45
C ARG A 151 -1.61 -22.05 2.85
N SER A 152 -0.74 -21.57 3.73
CA SER A 152 -0.67 -22.01 5.13
C SER A 152 -1.97 -21.70 5.88
N SER A 153 -2.63 -20.59 5.54
CA SER A 153 -3.92 -20.18 6.09
C SER A 153 -5.06 -21.15 5.76
N HIS A 154 -4.93 -21.93 4.68
CA HIS A 154 -5.87 -22.99 4.33
C HIS A 154 -5.47 -24.37 4.88
N TRP A 155 -4.24 -24.56 5.34
CA TRP A 155 -3.69 -25.88 5.71
C TRP A 155 -3.44 -26.06 7.19
N VAL A 156 -3.22 -24.97 7.95
CA VAL A 156 -2.82 -25.02 9.36
C VAL A 156 -3.91 -24.39 10.22
N ASN A 157 -4.41 -25.12 11.21
CA ASN A 157 -5.52 -24.70 12.08
C ASN A 157 -5.30 -23.32 12.74
N TRP A 158 -4.06 -23.01 13.14
CA TRP A 158 -3.71 -21.71 13.73
C TRP A 158 -4.03 -20.55 12.77
N PHE A 159 -3.53 -20.62 11.53
CA PHE A 159 -3.79 -19.59 10.52
C PHE A 159 -5.24 -19.63 10.02
N TRP A 160 -5.82 -20.83 9.90
CA TRP A 160 -7.24 -20.99 9.55
C TRP A 160 -8.17 -20.31 10.56
N SER A 161 -7.85 -20.33 11.85
CA SER A 161 -8.67 -19.66 12.88
C SER A 161 -8.84 -18.16 12.64
N ALA A 162 -7.86 -17.49 12.04
CA ALA A 162 -7.97 -16.09 11.61
C ALA A 162 -8.53 -15.96 10.19
N HIS A 163 -8.23 -16.91 9.30
CA HIS A 163 -8.61 -16.86 7.88
C HIS A 163 -10.06 -17.23 7.61
N VAL A 164 -10.67 -18.10 8.41
CA VAL A 164 -12.04 -18.60 8.21
C VAL A 164 -13.07 -17.48 8.15
N LEU A 165 -12.86 -16.39 8.91
CA LEU A 165 -13.78 -15.24 8.90
C LEU A 165 -13.87 -14.59 7.52
N HIS A 166 -12.78 -14.58 6.76
CA HIS A 166 -12.75 -14.05 5.40
C HIS A 166 -13.62 -14.89 4.45
N HIS A 167 -13.59 -16.22 4.61
CA HIS A 167 -14.39 -17.17 3.82
C HIS A 167 -15.81 -17.37 4.34
N SER A 168 -16.18 -16.73 5.45
CA SER A 168 -17.48 -16.93 6.06
C SER A 168 -18.59 -16.09 5.40
N ASP A 169 -18.28 -15.35 4.32
CA ASP A 169 -19.25 -14.51 3.64
C ASP A 169 -20.00 -15.30 2.57
N ASP A 170 -21.31 -15.46 2.73
CA ASP A 170 -22.18 -16.26 1.87
C ASP A 170 -22.59 -15.54 0.58
N GLN A 171 -22.50 -14.21 0.56
CA GLN A 171 -22.85 -13.37 -0.58
C GLN A 171 -21.77 -12.32 -0.84
N MET A 172 -20.80 -12.69 -1.67
CA MET A 172 -19.67 -11.81 -1.98
C MET A 172 -20.11 -10.54 -2.71
N ASN A 173 -19.68 -9.40 -2.18
CA ASN A 173 -19.70 -8.09 -2.83
C ASN A 173 -18.38 -7.37 -2.51
N LEU A 174 -18.18 -6.14 -2.99
CA LEU A 174 -16.91 -5.43 -2.78
C LEU A 174 -16.57 -5.19 -1.30
N SER A 175 -17.56 -5.08 -0.41
CA SER A 175 -17.28 -4.96 1.03
C SER A 175 -16.66 -6.22 1.63
N THR A 176 -16.85 -7.40 1.04
CA THR A 176 -16.27 -8.67 1.52
C THR A 176 -14.74 -8.61 1.59
N ALA A 177 -14.10 -7.78 0.74
CA ALA A 177 -12.66 -7.53 0.82
C ALA A 177 -12.21 -6.98 2.19
N MET A 178 -13.08 -6.23 2.86
CA MET A 178 -12.83 -5.64 4.18
C MET A 178 -13.09 -6.62 5.32
N ARG A 179 -13.62 -7.82 5.06
CA ARG A 179 -13.92 -8.83 6.07
C ARG A 179 -12.64 -9.52 6.56
N GLN A 180 -11.86 -8.79 7.35
CA GLN A 180 -10.61 -9.26 7.95
C GLN A 180 -10.81 -9.57 9.43
N SER A 181 -10.22 -10.66 9.89
CA SER A 181 -10.22 -11.00 11.31
C SER A 181 -9.20 -10.16 12.07
N LEU A 182 -9.59 -9.62 13.22
CA LEU A 182 -8.65 -8.98 14.15
C LEU A 182 -7.52 -9.94 14.57
N LEU A 183 -7.81 -11.24 14.61
CA LEU A 183 -6.82 -12.26 14.98
C LEU A 183 -5.64 -12.32 14.01
N TYR A 184 -5.78 -11.84 12.76
CA TYR A 184 -4.66 -11.83 11.82
C TYR A 184 -3.42 -11.16 12.40
N SER A 185 -3.57 -10.06 13.12
CA SER A 185 -2.45 -9.36 13.73
C SER A 185 -1.69 -10.21 14.75
N LEU A 186 -2.33 -11.21 15.34
CA LEU A 186 -1.71 -12.14 16.30
C LEU A 186 -1.18 -13.42 15.66
N THR A 187 -1.54 -13.71 14.40
CA THR A 187 -1.15 -14.98 13.75
C THR A 187 0.36 -15.11 13.53
N GLY A 188 1.10 -13.99 13.52
CA GLY A 188 2.50 -13.96 13.15
C GLY A 188 2.73 -14.02 11.64
N TRP A 189 1.74 -13.63 10.83
CA TRP A 189 1.84 -13.62 9.36
C TRP A 189 3.08 -12.87 8.83
N TRP A 190 3.53 -11.84 9.55
CA TRP A 190 4.72 -11.06 9.22
C TRP A 190 6.02 -11.89 9.20
N LEU A 191 6.05 -13.06 9.86
CA LEU A 191 7.17 -14.01 9.85
C LEU A 191 7.45 -14.59 8.47
N PHE A 192 6.41 -14.79 7.64
CA PHE A 192 6.59 -15.24 6.25
C PHE A 192 7.41 -14.25 5.42
N PHE A 193 7.45 -12.99 5.84
CA PHE A 193 8.17 -11.91 5.20
C PHE A 193 9.53 -11.63 5.86
N VAL A 194 9.90 -12.32 6.96
CA VAL A 194 11.20 -12.12 7.63
C VAL A 194 12.39 -12.54 6.76
N PRO A 195 12.40 -13.73 6.11
CA PRO A 195 13.53 -14.12 5.24
C PRO A 195 13.73 -13.11 4.12
N LEU A 196 12.59 -12.69 3.57
CA LEU A 196 12.47 -11.68 2.55
C LEU A 196 13.11 -10.37 3.10
N ARG A 197 12.66 -9.84 4.25
CA ARG A 197 13.27 -8.66 4.91
C ARG A 197 14.78 -8.80 5.15
N LEU A 198 15.29 -9.95 5.60
CA LEU A 198 16.74 -10.13 5.81
C LEU A 198 17.54 -10.08 4.51
N CYS A 199 16.96 -10.57 3.41
CA CYS A 199 17.60 -10.56 2.10
C CYS A 199 17.61 -9.17 1.44
N TYR A 200 16.61 -8.31 1.66
CA TYR A 200 16.60 -6.98 1.02
C TYR A 200 16.07 -5.89 1.94
N LEU A 201 16.53 -5.82 3.20
CA LEU A 201 16.18 -4.68 4.04
C LEU A 201 16.89 -3.43 3.55
N ALA A 202 16.33 -2.87 2.49
CA ALA A 202 16.51 -1.48 2.17
C ALA A 202 15.70 -0.71 3.20
N CYS A 203 16.43 0.16 3.91
CA CYS A 203 15.87 1.45 4.24
C CYS A 203 15.04 1.91 3.03
N ILE A 204 13.81 2.29 3.26
CA ILE A 204 13.12 3.21 2.37
C ILE A 204 13.97 4.50 2.37
N ARG A 205 15.08 4.49 1.63
CA ARG A 205 16.00 5.62 1.48
C ARG A 205 15.51 6.41 0.29
N PHE A 206 14.37 7.07 0.47
CA PHE A 206 13.88 7.98 -0.54
C PHE A 206 14.63 9.31 -0.39
N GLY A 207 15.71 9.46 -1.16
CA GLY A 207 16.23 10.76 -1.60
C GLY A 207 16.93 11.66 -0.59
N CYS A 208 17.08 11.30 0.69
CA CYS A 208 17.87 12.11 1.62
C CYS A 208 19.27 11.50 1.82
N SER A 209 20.30 12.21 1.36
CA SER A 209 21.72 11.85 1.52
C SER A 209 22.23 11.97 2.96
N SER A 210 21.37 12.29 3.93
CA SER A 210 21.78 12.68 5.28
C SER A 210 21.05 11.88 6.35
N PHE A 211 21.31 10.57 6.41
CA PHE A 211 21.11 9.82 7.66
C PHE A 211 22.40 9.07 7.94
N THR A 212 23.27 9.71 8.73
CA THR A 212 24.33 9.01 9.45
C THR A 212 23.63 8.01 10.37
N PRO A 213 23.98 6.72 10.37
CA PRO A 213 23.47 5.83 11.40
C PRO A 213 23.97 6.40 12.73
N LEU A 214 23.04 6.82 13.59
CA LEU A 214 23.32 6.99 15.01
C LEU A 214 23.55 5.58 15.57
N ILE A 215 24.80 5.15 15.47
CA ILE A 215 25.43 4.37 16.52
C ILE A 215 26.07 5.38 17.47
#